data_AF-A0A853F2T9-F1
#
_entry.id   AF-A0A853F2T9-F1
#
_cell.length_a   1.000
_cell.length_b   1.000
_cell.length_c   1.000
_cell.angle_alpha   90.00
_cell.angle_beta   90.00
_cell.angle_gamma   90.00
#
_symmetry.space_group_name_H-M   'P 1'
#
loop_
_entity.id
_entity.type
_entity.pdbx_description
1 polymer ?
#
loop_
_entity_poly.entity_id
_entity_poly.type
_entity_poly.pdbx_seq_one_letter_code
_entity_poly.pdbx_strand_id
1 'polypeptide(L)'
;MNINISIWGWKGLGVVWGHIGHVMISNLDNEVILSQYPHKYGQKFTPRGPNTKFSFKDTYNEEKSTPDVIFSLVIKKNFVESFVETVNNHTERKIWDWDPKNPSETHCTRSAYEALKSGGVLIDQDNVYKIENNERKEILPNSVWYLLDDLGIKPIMQKKDNLLQKIIEDNEKIITFARHQDLWN
;
A
#
# COMPACT_ATOMS: atom_id res chain seq x y z
N MET A 1 -14.21 -0.20 -14.42
CA MET A 1 -12.99 -1.03 -14.50
C MET A 1 -12.98 -1.95 -13.30
N ASN A 2 -12.85 -3.25 -13.51
CA ASN A 2 -12.76 -4.23 -12.42
C ASN A 2 -11.29 -4.34 -11.98
N ILE A 3 -11.05 -4.27 -10.68
CA ILE A 3 -9.71 -4.34 -10.09
C ILE A 3 -9.69 -5.31 -8.90
N ASN A 4 -8.52 -5.86 -8.64
CA ASN A 4 -8.21 -6.58 -7.41
C ASN A 4 -7.17 -5.77 -6.62
N ILE A 5 -7.39 -5.64 -5.32
CA ILE A 5 -6.44 -5.05 -4.37
C ILE A 5 -5.91 -6.18 -3.51
N SER A 6 -4.64 -6.51 -3.70
CA SER A 6 -3.92 -7.53 -2.94
C SER A 6 -3.08 -6.87 -1.87
N ILE A 7 -3.20 -7.35 -0.63
CA ILE A 7 -2.49 -6.77 0.52
C ILE A 7 -1.70 -7.87 1.22
N TRP A 8 -0.40 -7.62 1.41
CA TRP A 8 0.48 -8.37 2.29
C TRP A 8 0.60 -7.56 3.57
N GLY A 9 0.14 -8.13 4.68
CA GLY A 9 0.18 -7.47 5.97
C GLY A 9 1.61 -7.42 6.51
N TRP A 10 1.87 -6.44 7.36
CA TRP A 10 3.11 -6.38 8.13
C TRP A 10 3.28 -7.63 8.99
N LYS A 11 4.46 -8.25 8.98
CA LYS A 11 4.79 -9.42 9.82
C LYS A 11 6.01 -9.13 10.71
N GLY A 12 5.80 -8.36 11.78
CA GLY A 12 6.67 -8.34 12.97
C GLY A 12 7.45 -7.06 13.25
N LEU A 13 7.83 -6.87 14.51
CA LEU A 13 8.55 -5.71 15.07
C LEU A 13 10.01 -5.61 14.58
N GLY A 14 10.23 -4.93 13.45
CA GLY A 14 11.59 -4.53 13.06
C GLY A 14 11.72 -4.13 11.61
N VAL A 15 11.75 -2.84 11.30
CA VAL A 15 12.07 -2.31 9.95
C VAL A 15 13.53 -2.63 9.54
N VAL A 16 14.35 -3.09 10.48
CA VAL A 16 15.71 -3.60 10.22
C VAL A 16 15.67 -4.98 9.53
N TRP A 17 14.57 -5.74 9.62
CA TRP A 17 14.45 -7.12 9.11
C TRP A 17 13.06 -7.54 8.57
N GLY A 18 12.06 -6.66 8.59
CA GLY A 18 10.65 -6.99 8.31
C GLY A 18 10.04 -6.16 7.17
N HIS A 19 9.30 -6.82 6.29
CA HIS A 19 8.50 -6.20 5.22
C HIS A 19 7.46 -5.27 5.84
N ILE A 20 7.44 -3.98 5.49
CA ILE A 20 6.49 -2.93 5.94
C ILE A 20 5.01 -3.26 5.55
N GLY A 21 4.81 -4.40 4.87
CA GLY A 21 3.61 -4.78 4.16
C GLY A 21 3.64 -4.24 2.74
N HIS A 22 2.78 -4.77 1.88
CA HIS A 22 2.74 -4.39 0.47
C HIS A 22 1.31 -4.30 -0.04
N VAL A 23 1.07 -3.36 -0.95
CA VAL A 23 -0.21 -3.23 -1.65
C VAL A 23 0.03 -3.31 -3.14
N MET A 24 -0.72 -4.20 -3.80
CA MET A 24 -0.76 -4.31 -5.24
C MET A 24 -2.18 -4.09 -5.75
N ILE A 25 -2.33 -3.35 -6.84
CA ILE A 25 -3.57 -3.29 -7.61
C ILE A 25 -3.33 -3.98 -8.95
N SER A 26 -4.23 -4.90 -9.32
CA SER A 26 -4.25 -5.55 -10.63
C SER A 26 -5.63 -5.45 -11.26
N ASN A 27 -5.72 -5.69 -12.58
CA ASN A 27 -7.02 -5.99 -13.21
C ASN A 27 -7.42 -7.46 -12.94
N LEU A 28 -8.54 -7.90 -13.52
CA LEU A 28 -9.03 -9.28 -13.38
C LEU A 28 -8.15 -10.33 -14.09
N ASP A 29 -7.36 -9.91 -15.07
CA ASP A 29 -6.41 -10.76 -15.80
C ASP A 29 -5.04 -10.85 -15.09
N ASN A 30 -4.96 -10.35 -13.85
CA ASN A 30 -3.74 -10.24 -13.03
C ASN A 30 -2.65 -9.35 -13.65
N GLU A 31 -3.00 -8.46 -14.57
CA GLU A 31 -2.09 -7.41 -15.03
C GLU A 31 -1.91 -6.38 -13.92
N VAL A 32 -0.65 -6.11 -13.55
CA VAL A 32 -0.32 -5.20 -12.46
C VAL A 32 -0.42 -3.74 -12.88
N ILE A 33 -1.34 -3.04 -12.22
CA ILE A 33 -1.58 -1.61 -12.32
C ILE A 33 -0.60 -0.86 -11.39
N LEU A 34 -0.53 -1.28 -10.12
CA LEU A 34 0.38 -0.76 -9.09
C LEU A 34 1.02 -1.92 -8.31
N SER A 35 2.34 -1.92 -8.16
CA SER A 35 3.10 -2.79 -7.25
C SER A 35 4.52 -2.23 -7.13
N GLN A 36 4.70 -1.24 -6.25
CA GLN A 36 5.90 -0.40 -6.27
C GLN A 36 6.91 -0.80 -5.19
N TYR A 37 8.17 -0.91 -5.59
CA TYR A 37 9.32 -1.27 -4.73
C TYR A 37 10.46 -0.25 -4.85
N PRO A 38 11.29 -0.10 -3.81
CA PRO A 38 12.44 0.81 -3.77
C PRO A 38 13.72 0.29 -4.44
N HIS A 39 13.61 -0.73 -5.28
CA HIS A 39 14.78 -1.36 -5.88
C HIS A 39 14.38 -2.09 -7.16
N LYS A 40 15.36 -2.44 -8.00
CA LYS A 40 15.13 -3.29 -9.16
C LYS A 40 15.03 -4.75 -8.72
N TYR A 41 14.22 -5.55 -9.40
CA TYR A 41 14.07 -6.98 -9.08
C TYR A 41 15.41 -7.70 -8.86
N GLY A 42 15.50 -8.46 -7.76
CA GLY A 42 16.71 -9.20 -7.36
C GLY A 42 17.77 -8.37 -6.61
N GLN A 43 17.52 -7.08 -6.36
CA GLN A 43 18.38 -6.24 -5.52
C GLN A 43 17.90 -6.25 -4.06
N LYS A 44 18.76 -5.79 -3.15
CA LYS A 44 18.43 -5.70 -1.73
C LYS A 44 17.38 -4.59 -1.50
N PHE A 45 16.37 -4.89 -0.69
CA PHE A 45 15.41 -3.91 -0.20
C PHE A 45 16.09 -2.77 0.57
N THR A 46 15.66 -1.55 0.31
CA THR A 46 16.07 -0.33 1.03
C THR A 46 14.82 0.47 1.41
N PRO A 47 14.82 1.24 2.50
CA PRO A 47 13.67 2.09 2.86
C PRO A 47 13.40 3.20 1.83
N ARG A 48 14.40 3.53 1.00
CA ARG A 48 14.32 4.53 -0.06
C ARG A 48 15.11 4.06 -1.27
N GLY A 49 14.61 4.31 -2.48
CA GLY A 49 15.32 3.98 -3.71
C GLY A 49 14.53 4.26 -4.98
N PRO A 50 14.94 3.73 -6.15
CA PRO A 50 14.21 3.93 -7.39
C PRO A 50 12.81 3.30 -7.31
N ASN A 51 11.80 4.07 -7.71
CA ASN A 51 10.44 3.58 -7.81
C ASN A 51 10.30 2.59 -8.97
N THR A 52 10.15 1.32 -8.65
CA THR A 52 10.10 0.25 -9.65
C THR A 52 8.78 -0.50 -9.53
N LYS A 53 8.04 -0.61 -10.64
CA LYS A 53 6.83 -1.44 -10.72
C LYS A 53 7.21 -2.89 -10.97
N PHE A 54 6.82 -3.79 -10.08
CA PHE A 54 7.02 -5.23 -10.22
C PHE A 54 5.82 -5.90 -10.90
N SER A 55 6.06 -6.99 -11.61
CA SER A 55 4.98 -7.86 -12.09
C SER A 55 4.36 -8.65 -10.93
N PHE A 56 3.27 -9.38 -11.18
CA PHE A 56 2.68 -10.27 -10.18
C PHE A 56 3.69 -11.33 -9.72
N LYS A 57 4.41 -11.93 -10.68
CA LYS A 57 5.43 -12.96 -10.41
C LYS A 57 6.59 -12.40 -9.58
N ASP A 58 7.06 -11.21 -9.91
CA ASP A 58 8.15 -10.57 -9.17
C ASP A 58 7.69 -10.20 -7.76
N THR A 59 6.47 -9.67 -7.62
CA THR A 59 5.84 -9.38 -6.32
C THR A 59 5.73 -10.64 -5.46
N TYR A 60 5.26 -11.75 -6.03
CA TYR A 60 5.18 -13.03 -5.30
C TYR A 60 6.55 -13.54 -4.85
N ASN A 61 7.57 -13.42 -5.70
CA ASN A 61 8.93 -13.83 -5.37
C ASN A 61 9.57 -12.94 -4.28
N GLU A 62 9.27 -11.64 -4.32
CA GLU A 62 9.74 -10.65 -3.34
C GLU A 62 9.09 -10.89 -1.98
N GLU A 63 7.76 -11.00 -1.94
CA GLU A 63 6.98 -11.20 -0.72
C GLU A 63 7.03 -12.66 -0.20
N LYS A 64 7.53 -13.60 -1.01
CA LYS A 64 7.66 -15.05 -0.71
C LYS A 64 6.37 -15.68 -0.19
N SER A 65 5.23 -15.10 -0.53
CA SER A 65 3.93 -15.51 -0.02
C SER A 65 2.81 -14.98 -0.92
N THR A 66 1.65 -15.62 -0.85
CA THR A 66 0.41 -15.06 -1.42
C THR A 66 -0.06 -13.87 -0.57
N PRO A 67 -0.86 -12.96 -1.15
CA PRO A 67 -1.50 -11.89 -0.38
C PRO A 67 -2.20 -12.46 0.85
N ASP A 68 -2.19 -11.71 1.94
CA ASP A 68 -2.91 -12.08 3.15
C ASP A 68 -4.42 -11.77 3.01
N VAL A 69 -4.78 -10.80 2.16
CA VAL A 69 -6.16 -10.51 1.76
C VAL A 69 -6.23 -9.97 0.33
N ILE A 70 -7.33 -10.27 -0.37
CA ILE A 70 -7.65 -9.70 -1.68
C ILE A 70 -9.06 -9.14 -1.66
N PHE A 71 -9.21 -7.89 -2.07
CA PHE A 71 -10.50 -7.23 -2.33
C PHE A 71 -10.74 -7.12 -3.83
N SER A 72 -11.99 -7.24 -4.26
CA SER A 72 -12.39 -6.96 -5.65
C SER A 72 -13.33 -5.78 -5.69
N LEU A 73 -13.05 -4.81 -6.56
CA LEU A 73 -13.82 -3.58 -6.68
C LEU A 73 -14.09 -3.23 -8.13
N VAL A 74 -15.16 -2.45 -8.33
CA VAL A 74 -15.50 -1.86 -9.62
C VAL A 74 -15.32 -0.35 -9.54
N ILE A 75 -14.32 0.18 -10.24
CA ILE A 75 -14.20 1.63 -10.48
C ILE A 75 -15.27 2.02 -11.49
N LYS A 76 -16.21 2.89 -11.09
CA LYS A 76 -17.31 3.33 -11.96
C LYS A 76 -16.76 4.09 -13.16
N LYS A 77 -17.42 3.98 -14.32
CA LYS A 77 -16.95 4.49 -15.62
C LYS A 77 -16.48 5.95 -15.57
N ASN A 78 -17.21 6.82 -14.88
CA ASN A 78 -16.93 8.24 -14.76
C ASN A 78 -15.72 8.59 -13.86
N PHE A 79 -15.14 7.61 -13.15
CA PHE A 79 -13.94 7.79 -12.32
C PHE A 79 -12.71 7.02 -12.85
N VAL A 80 -12.85 6.27 -13.95
CA VAL A 80 -11.75 5.46 -14.50
C VAL A 80 -10.58 6.32 -14.94
N GLU A 81 -10.84 7.46 -15.58
CA GLU A 81 -9.79 8.38 -16.05
C GLU A 81 -8.99 8.94 -14.88
N SER A 82 -9.65 9.50 -13.86
CA SER A 82 -9.00 10.03 -12.66
C SER A 82 -8.23 8.96 -11.88
N PHE A 83 -8.75 7.73 -11.82
CA PHE A 83 -8.05 6.58 -11.25
C PHE A 83 -6.73 6.31 -12.00
N VAL A 84 -6.78 6.19 -13.34
CA VAL A 84 -5.61 5.89 -14.17
C VAL A 84 -4.59 7.04 -14.14
N GLU A 85 -5.04 8.29 -14.20
CA GLU A 85 -4.17 9.46 -14.08
C GLU A 85 -3.39 9.45 -12.76
N THR A 86 -4.07 9.15 -11.66
CA THR A 86 -3.42 9.08 -10.34
C THR A 86 -2.43 7.90 -10.28
N VAL A 87 -2.80 6.73 -10.78
CA VAL A 87 -1.88 5.58 -10.91
C VAL A 87 -0.62 5.99 -11.66
N ASN A 88 -0.76 6.59 -12.84
CA ASN A 88 0.36 6.99 -13.69
C ASN A 88 1.26 7.99 -12.97
N ASN A 89 0.68 9.05 -12.40
CA ASN A 89 1.41 10.05 -11.61
C ASN A 89 2.30 9.39 -10.55
N HIS A 90 1.75 8.45 -9.78
CA HIS A 90 2.49 7.75 -8.74
C HIS A 90 3.55 6.79 -9.30
N THR A 91 3.27 6.08 -10.39
CA THR A 91 4.26 5.16 -10.97
C THR A 91 5.40 5.88 -11.69
N GLU A 92 5.19 7.11 -12.16
CA GLU A 92 6.19 7.92 -12.86
C GLU A 92 7.10 8.71 -11.90
N ARG A 93 6.73 8.81 -10.62
CA ARG A 93 7.60 9.38 -9.58
C ARG A 93 8.91 8.60 -9.52
N LYS A 94 10.02 9.31 -9.41
CA LYS A 94 11.36 8.71 -9.52
C LYS A 94 11.76 7.90 -8.29
N ILE A 95 11.29 8.32 -7.12
CA ILE A 95 11.74 7.78 -5.84
C ILE A 95 10.58 7.07 -5.17
N TRP A 96 10.85 5.84 -4.74
CA TRP A 96 10.08 5.18 -3.71
C TRP A 96 10.71 5.52 -2.38
N ASP A 97 9.90 5.99 -1.45
CA ASP A 97 10.27 6.15 -0.06
C ASP A 97 9.14 5.57 0.79
N TRP A 98 9.48 4.86 1.85
CA TRP A 98 8.52 4.36 2.79
C TRP A 98 7.80 5.50 3.54
N ASP A 99 8.45 6.67 3.67
CA ASP A 99 7.92 7.92 4.21
C ASP A 99 8.17 9.09 3.23
N PRO A 100 7.36 9.21 2.15
CA PRO A 100 7.56 10.20 1.11
C PRO A 100 7.27 11.62 1.61
N LYS A 101 8.32 12.44 1.74
CA LYS A 101 8.25 13.84 2.18
C LYS A 101 8.10 14.80 1.01
N ASN A 102 8.55 14.40 -0.19
CA ASN A 102 8.55 15.24 -1.39
C ASN A 102 7.48 14.84 -2.42
N PRO A 103 7.00 15.78 -3.27
CA PRO A 103 6.04 15.46 -4.34
C PRO A 103 6.53 14.42 -5.36
N SER A 104 7.85 14.25 -5.50
CA SER A 104 8.49 13.29 -6.39
C SER A 104 8.67 11.88 -5.78
N GLU A 105 8.19 11.69 -4.55
CA GLU A 105 8.32 10.46 -3.77
C GLU A 105 6.96 9.78 -3.57
N THR A 106 6.96 8.46 -3.40
CA THR A 106 5.74 7.69 -3.11
C THR A 106 6.08 6.32 -2.52
N HIS A 107 5.07 5.55 -2.15
CA HIS A 107 5.14 4.10 -1.94
C HIS A 107 3.85 3.43 -2.39
N CYS A 108 3.86 2.10 -2.42
CA CYS A 108 2.74 1.28 -2.89
C CYS A 108 1.41 1.59 -2.19
N THR A 109 1.42 1.85 -0.89
CA THR A 109 0.20 2.10 -0.11
C THR A 109 -0.40 3.46 -0.41
N ARG A 110 0.41 4.53 -0.41
CA ARG A 110 -0.06 5.88 -0.75
C ARG A 110 -0.63 5.92 -2.16
N SER A 111 0.07 5.31 -3.11
CA SER A 111 -0.40 5.22 -4.50
C SER A 111 -1.74 4.51 -4.60
N ALA A 112 -1.92 3.39 -3.88
CA ALA A 112 -3.18 2.66 -3.88
C ALA A 112 -4.32 3.51 -3.27
N TYR A 113 -4.08 4.14 -2.12
CA TYR A 113 -5.08 5.00 -1.48
C TYR A 113 -5.49 6.18 -2.38
N GLU A 114 -4.52 6.93 -2.90
CA GLU A 114 -4.80 8.11 -3.74
C GLU A 114 -5.50 7.67 -5.04
N ALA A 115 -5.09 6.55 -5.65
CA ALA A 115 -5.77 6.00 -6.82
C ALA A 115 -7.22 5.60 -6.52
N LEU A 116 -7.50 4.89 -5.42
CA LEU A 116 -8.85 4.47 -5.04
C LEU A 116 -9.75 5.67 -4.75
N LYS A 117 -9.22 6.68 -4.04
CA LYS A 117 -9.92 7.94 -3.78
C LYS A 117 -10.30 8.65 -5.08
N SER A 118 -9.35 8.83 -5.99
CA SER A 118 -9.61 9.38 -7.33
C SER A 118 -10.56 8.51 -8.15
N GLY A 119 -10.57 7.19 -7.89
CA GLY A 119 -11.50 6.21 -8.45
C GLY A 119 -12.91 6.25 -7.85
N GLY A 120 -13.20 7.21 -6.95
CA GLY A 120 -14.53 7.39 -6.35
C GLY A 120 -14.85 6.42 -5.22
N VAL A 121 -13.84 5.75 -4.64
CA VAL A 121 -14.01 4.97 -3.41
C VAL A 121 -14.08 5.95 -2.24
N LEU A 122 -15.16 5.91 -1.46
CA LEU A 122 -15.47 6.86 -0.38
C LEU A 122 -14.65 6.55 0.88
N ILE A 123 -13.35 6.68 0.80
CA ILE A 123 -12.44 6.40 1.92
C ILE A 123 -12.45 7.60 2.89
N ASP A 124 -12.83 7.38 4.15
CA ASP A 124 -12.78 8.40 5.22
C ASP A 124 -11.33 8.90 5.42
N GLN A 125 -11.15 10.20 5.57
CA GLN A 125 -9.82 10.84 5.68
C GLN A 125 -9.29 10.87 7.11
N ASP A 126 -10.17 10.85 8.11
CA ASP A 126 -9.82 11.15 9.50
C ASP A 126 -8.91 10.09 10.15
N ASN A 127 -8.76 8.93 9.51
CA ASN A 127 -8.03 7.77 10.04
C ASN A 127 -6.82 7.33 9.18
N VAL A 128 -6.48 8.08 8.13
CA VAL A 128 -5.58 7.58 7.07
C VAL A 128 -4.17 8.16 7.14
N TYR A 129 -4.06 9.45 7.42
CA TYR A 129 -2.80 10.13 7.69
C TYR A 129 -3.04 11.19 8.78
N LYS A 130 -2.03 11.48 9.59
CA LYS A 130 -2.09 12.60 10.54
C LYS A 130 -1.26 13.75 9.99
N ILE A 131 -1.79 14.97 10.07
CA ILE A 131 -0.98 16.18 9.90
C ILE A 131 -0.50 16.57 11.29
N GLU A 132 0.79 16.43 11.54
CA GLU A 132 1.45 16.90 12.77
C GLU A 132 2.55 17.87 12.35
N ASN A 133 2.61 19.07 12.95
CA ASN A 133 3.60 20.11 12.63
C ASN A 133 3.68 20.52 11.14
N ASN A 134 2.54 20.59 10.44
CA ASN A 134 2.45 20.83 8.98
C ASN A 134 3.10 19.74 8.10
N GLU A 135 3.42 18.58 8.66
CA GLU A 135 3.93 17.43 7.92
C GLU A 135 2.86 16.34 7.82
N ARG A 136 2.67 15.80 6.62
CA ARG A 136 1.79 14.65 6.39
C ARG A 136 2.51 13.38 6.83
N LYS A 137 1.90 12.60 7.71
CA LYS A 137 2.42 11.31 8.19
C LYS A 137 1.69 10.16 7.49
N GLU A 138 2.44 9.31 6.80
CA GLU A 138 1.90 8.45 5.73
C GLU A 138 1.20 7.16 6.18
N ILE A 139 0.56 6.54 5.19
CA ILE A 139 -0.38 5.42 5.26
C ILE A 139 0.39 4.09 5.27
N LEU A 140 0.10 3.20 6.22
CA LEU A 140 0.64 1.83 6.19
C LEU A 140 -0.28 0.89 5.38
N PRO A 141 0.25 -0.18 4.75
CA PRO A 141 -0.54 -1.14 3.96
C PRO A 141 -1.81 -1.64 4.67
N ASN A 142 -1.69 -1.87 5.98
CA ASN A 142 -2.78 -2.28 6.85
C ASN A 142 -3.93 -1.26 6.93
N SER A 143 -3.65 0.03 6.76
CA SER A 143 -4.68 1.07 6.72
C SER A 143 -5.55 0.94 5.47
N VAL A 144 -5.00 0.61 4.30
CA VAL A 144 -5.80 0.35 3.08
C VAL A 144 -6.75 -0.83 3.30
N TRP A 145 -6.30 -1.87 4.00
CA TRP A 145 -7.18 -2.95 4.39
C TRP A 145 -8.32 -2.44 5.30
N TYR A 146 -8.00 -1.80 6.43
CA TYR A 146 -9.01 -1.30 7.38
C TYR A 146 -10.10 -0.48 6.68
N LEU A 147 -9.69 0.43 5.79
CA LEU A 147 -10.59 1.31 5.06
C LEU A 147 -11.55 0.55 4.13
N LEU A 148 -11.09 -0.53 3.48
CA LEU A 148 -11.94 -1.35 2.63
C LEU A 148 -12.92 -2.19 3.45
N ASP A 149 -12.49 -2.70 4.61
CA ASP A 149 -13.34 -3.47 5.53
C ASP A 149 -14.43 -2.58 6.16
N ASP A 150 -14.09 -1.35 6.55
CA ASP A 150 -15.01 -0.33 7.09
C ASP A 150 -16.09 0.07 6.08
N LEU A 151 -15.73 0.12 4.79
CA LEU A 151 -16.69 0.30 3.68
C LEU A 151 -17.58 -0.92 3.40
N GLY A 152 -17.46 -1.98 4.19
CA GLY A 152 -18.22 -3.22 4.04
C GLY A 152 -17.83 -4.04 2.80
N ILE A 153 -16.68 -3.74 2.19
CA ILE A 153 -16.19 -4.47 1.02
C ILE A 153 -15.66 -5.81 1.50
N LYS A 154 -16.32 -6.89 1.11
CA LYS A 154 -15.92 -8.24 1.53
C LYS A 154 -14.70 -8.70 0.71
N PRO A 155 -13.67 -9.26 1.36
CA PRO A 155 -12.56 -9.86 0.64
C PRO A 155 -13.03 -11.12 -0.11
N ILE A 156 -12.44 -11.38 -1.27
CA ILE A 156 -12.73 -12.56 -2.10
C ILE A 156 -11.95 -13.80 -1.68
N MET A 157 -10.88 -13.62 -0.89
CA MET A 157 -10.14 -14.70 -0.25
C MET A 157 -10.43 -14.71 1.25
N GLN A 158 -10.54 -15.90 1.83
CA GLN A 158 -10.71 -16.07 3.27
C GLN A 158 -9.51 -15.45 4.01
N LYS A 159 -9.79 -14.53 4.95
CA LYS A 159 -8.78 -13.88 5.78
C LYS A 159 -7.95 -14.97 6.49
N LYS A 160 -6.62 -14.91 6.48
CA LYS A 160 -5.81 -15.78 7.35
C LYS A 160 -6.18 -15.50 8.81
N ASP A 161 -6.51 -16.54 9.58
CA ASP A 161 -6.92 -16.41 10.99
C ASP A 161 -5.80 -15.73 11.82
N ASN A 162 -6.20 -14.85 12.74
CA ASN A 162 -5.37 -14.03 13.67
C ASN A 162 -4.84 -12.68 13.17
N LEU A 163 -5.28 -12.20 12.01
CA LEU A 163 -4.72 -10.98 11.41
C LEU A 163 -5.41 -9.68 11.88
N LEU A 164 -6.70 -9.69 12.27
CA LEU A 164 -7.50 -8.47 12.48
C LEU A 164 -7.19 -7.67 13.76
N GLN A 165 -7.12 -8.33 14.92
CA GLN A 165 -7.02 -7.62 16.20
C GLN A 165 -5.58 -7.21 16.53
N LYS A 166 -4.60 -7.97 16.06
CA LYS A 166 -3.17 -7.68 16.24
C LYS A 166 -2.68 -6.56 15.34
N ILE A 167 -3.20 -6.45 14.11
CA ILE A 167 -2.72 -5.47 13.12
C ILE A 167 -3.19 -4.03 13.38
N ILE A 168 -4.39 -3.85 13.94
CA ILE A 168 -4.87 -2.52 14.34
C ILE A 168 -4.03 -2.00 15.52
N GLU A 169 -3.79 -2.85 16.53
CA GLU A 169 -2.88 -2.52 17.63
C GLU A 169 -1.42 -2.36 17.18
N ASP A 170 -1.00 -3.11 16.16
CA ASP A 170 0.34 -3.00 15.59
C ASP A 170 0.50 -1.73 14.77
N ASN A 171 -0.51 -1.16 14.09
CA ASN A 171 -0.34 0.09 13.35
C ASN A 171 0.12 1.26 14.24
N GLU A 172 -0.48 1.45 15.42
CA GLU A 172 -0.01 2.46 16.37
C GLU A 172 1.36 2.11 16.95
N LYS A 173 1.62 0.83 17.24
CA LYS A 173 2.93 0.36 17.72
C LYS A 173 4.01 0.44 16.64
N ILE A 174 3.68 0.30 15.35
CA ILE A 174 4.58 0.38 14.18
C ILE A 174 4.97 1.82 13.98
N ILE A 175 3.98 2.72 13.93
CA ILE A 175 4.22 4.15 13.83
C ILE A 175 5.09 4.57 15.03
N THR A 176 4.79 4.09 16.24
CA THR A 176 5.58 4.37 17.44
C THR A 176 6.97 3.74 17.42
N PHE A 177 7.12 2.49 16.96
CA PHE A 177 8.39 1.76 16.88
C PHE A 177 9.31 2.36 15.83
N ALA A 178 8.79 2.61 14.63
CA ALA A 178 9.50 3.29 13.58
C ALA A 178 10.03 4.64 14.10
N ARG A 179 9.18 5.39 14.84
CA ARG A 179 9.53 6.69 15.44
C ARG A 179 10.63 6.55 16.51
N HIS A 180 10.58 5.53 17.36
CA HIS A 180 11.59 5.30 18.40
C HIS A 180 12.94 4.83 17.85
N GLN A 181 12.94 4.09 16.74
CA GLN A 181 14.17 3.55 16.13
C GLN A 181 14.79 4.52 15.12
N ASP A 182 14.27 5.74 15.01
CA ASP A 182 14.73 6.77 14.08
C ASP A 182 14.85 6.32 12.63
N LEU A 183 14.00 5.38 12.22
CA LEU A 183 14.00 4.86 10.86
C LEU A 183 13.53 5.91 9.83
N TRP A 184 13.04 7.05 10.33
CA TRP A 184 12.51 8.21 9.59
C TRP A 184 13.60 9.24 9.24
N ASN A 185 14.85 9.03 9.67
CA ASN A 185 16.01 9.87 9.43
C ASN A 185 17.14 9.13 8.70
#